data_AF-A0A382KXT5-F1
#
_entry.id   AF-A0A382KXT5-F1
#
_cell.length_a   1.000
_cell.length_b   1.000
_cell.length_c   1.000
_cell.angle_alpha   90.00
_cell.angle_beta   90.00
_cell.angle_gamma   90.00
#
_symmetry.space_group_name_H-M   'P 1'
#
loop_
_entity.id
_entity.type
_entity.pdbx_description
1 polymer ?
#
loop_
_entity_poly.entity_id
_entity_poly.type
_entity_poly.pdbx_seq_one_letter_code
_entity_poly.pdbx_strand_id
1 'polypeptide(L)'
;KLPLVSKRFPMGDLVDSVFIFPTDDTLGFQIFFGDSIDPPFEPEQIQTRVLFDGGAIEESIPATDIGGIDGSVIDIPEVTIPPADLPEPLEFPLSVVQYGAQYPGLSPLGSFSFPLDNDVVMDARLFNQLFVHPINVLLDNFFTFLSESVFPVTLPFESVLAEIPADASFITGVEGLIIADEPSSFYSSEFTNRGYPTSLKSISSQLVTGPTTLTLNDILADHQKDEIETNDTFSDITQLGDSTLKNILSMLISCRLDSVEGETITLIDGINDSLYIDFEIQFSPSGIDSAIINIDATDLPLPGIDGIKEKLCFSSNMPDLGDTQLDIVSAEMADTTGLFEIPDSNVFWSDGSSSNYRDDGNLIKIDKLKSTFPWDIEFYFKLPNFGPPADRDSVLLDIVLSNPDDENDPG
;
A
#
# COMPACT_ATOMS: atom_id res chain seq x y z
N LYS A 1 -22.43 -31.56 -2.12
CA LYS A 1 -22.18 -33.00 -2.39
C LYS A 1 -21.14 -33.50 -1.40
N LEU A 2 -21.53 -34.33 -0.43
CA LEU A 2 -20.61 -35.12 0.38
C LEU A 2 -20.15 -36.37 -0.40
N PRO A 3 -19.04 -37.00 0.01
CA PRO A 3 -19.24 -38.30 0.66
C PRO A 3 -18.45 -38.49 1.96
N LEU A 4 -19.14 -39.14 2.90
CA LEU A 4 -18.64 -39.77 4.12
C LEU A 4 -17.91 -41.08 3.80
N VAL A 5 -16.90 -41.45 4.60
CA VAL A 5 -16.54 -42.85 4.80
C VAL A 5 -16.34 -43.12 6.30
N SER A 6 -17.35 -43.77 6.89
CA SER A 6 -17.28 -44.47 8.17
C SER A 6 -16.67 -45.86 7.94
N LYS A 7 -15.73 -46.28 8.78
CA LYS A 7 -15.41 -47.71 8.97
C LYS A 7 -15.78 -48.12 10.39
N ARG A 8 -16.65 -49.13 10.49
CA ARG A 8 -17.03 -49.85 11.72
C ARG A 8 -16.11 -51.07 11.90
N PHE A 9 -15.79 -51.40 13.16
CA PHE A 9 -15.31 -52.73 13.54
C PHE A 9 -16.44 -53.48 14.30
N PRO A 10 -16.70 -54.76 14.01
CA PRO A 10 -17.72 -55.54 14.73
C PRO A 10 -17.15 -56.17 16.01
N MET A 11 -17.85 -55.99 17.14
CA MET A 11 -17.69 -56.80 18.36
C MET A 11 -18.46 -58.12 18.19
N GLY A 12 -17.83 -59.11 17.57
CA GLY A 12 -18.28 -60.50 17.68
C GLY A 12 -17.69 -61.10 18.95
N ASP A 13 -18.55 -61.46 19.90
CA ASP A 13 -18.35 -62.44 21.00
C ASP A 13 -18.91 -62.00 22.37
N LEU A 14 -20.11 -61.39 22.40
CA LEU A 14 -20.78 -61.06 23.66
C LEU A 14 -22.18 -61.68 23.86
N VAL A 15 -22.56 -62.73 23.12
CA VAL A 15 -23.84 -63.42 23.40
C VAL A 15 -23.77 -64.93 23.20
N ASP A 16 -23.92 -65.65 24.31
CA ASP A 16 -24.16 -67.10 24.45
C ASP A 16 -25.60 -67.45 24.04
N SER A 17 -25.77 -68.48 23.22
CA SER A 17 -26.95 -68.77 22.39
C SER A 17 -28.04 -69.63 23.07
N VAL A 18 -28.07 -69.69 24.40
CA VAL A 18 -28.91 -70.64 25.15
C VAL A 18 -30.41 -70.28 25.18
N PHE A 19 -30.82 -69.08 24.76
CA PHE A 19 -32.24 -68.65 24.82
C PHE A 19 -32.83 -68.09 23.51
N ILE A 20 -32.28 -68.43 22.34
CA ILE A 20 -32.86 -67.99 21.06
C ILE A 20 -33.36 -69.21 20.27
N PHE A 21 -34.67 -69.34 20.13
CA PHE A 21 -35.27 -70.27 19.17
C PHE A 21 -35.42 -69.57 17.81
N PRO A 22 -35.00 -70.21 16.69
CA PRO A 22 -35.23 -69.65 15.37
C PRO A 22 -36.71 -69.82 14.96
N THR A 23 -37.33 -68.76 14.47
CA THR A 23 -38.54 -68.86 13.65
C THR A 23 -38.17 -68.64 12.19
N ASP A 24 -38.68 -69.49 11.31
CA ASP A 24 -38.41 -69.58 9.86
C ASP A 24 -38.98 -68.42 9.03
N ASP A 25 -38.82 -67.17 9.47
CA ASP A 25 -39.07 -66.05 8.58
C ASP A 25 -38.07 -64.91 8.86
N THR A 26 -37.15 -64.76 7.92
CA THR A 26 -36.05 -63.82 7.95
C THR A 26 -36.53 -62.40 7.70
N LEU A 27 -36.74 -61.61 8.75
CA LEU A 27 -36.48 -60.15 8.79
C LEU A 27 -36.18 -59.78 10.25
N GLY A 28 -34.99 -59.20 10.46
CA GLY A 28 -34.34 -59.06 11.78
C GLY A 28 -35.15 -58.35 12.86
N PHE A 29 -34.85 -58.69 14.11
CA PHE A 29 -35.31 -57.97 15.28
C PHE A 29 -34.67 -56.58 15.34
N GLN A 30 -35.49 -55.57 15.58
CA GLN A 30 -35.06 -54.21 15.88
C GLN A 30 -35.21 -54.01 17.39
N ILE A 31 -34.11 -53.83 18.10
CA ILE A 31 -34.13 -53.42 19.51
C ILE A 31 -34.40 -51.92 19.50
N PHE A 32 -35.61 -51.53 19.92
CA PHE A 32 -35.94 -50.13 20.22
C PHE A 32 -35.45 -49.81 21.63
N PHE A 33 -34.41 -48.98 21.76
CA PHE A 33 -34.22 -48.19 22.97
C PHE A 33 -35.13 -46.97 22.82
N GLY A 34 -36.33 -47.06 23.39
CA GLY A 34 -37.39 -46.07 23.28
C GLY A 34 -37.62 -45.31 24.57
N ASP A 35 -36.56 -45.01 25.34
CA ASP A 35 -36.65 -44.09 26.46
C ASP A 35 -35.44 -43.17 26.51
N SER A 36 -35.64 -41.95 27.02
CA SER A 36 -34.56 -41.08 27.46
C SER A 36 -33.71 -41.85 28.46
N ILE A 37 -32.42 -42.04 28.16
CA ILE A 37 -31.47 -42.50 29.17
C ILE A 37 -31.42 -41.37 30.20
N ASP A 38 -31.87 -41.65 31.42
CA ASP A 38 -31.58 -40.76 32.55
C ASP A 38 -30.07 -40.55 32.58
N PRO A 39 -29.60 -39.30 32.59
CA PRO A 39 -28.17 -39.04 32.63
C PRO A 39 -27.55 -39.88 33.75
N PRO A 40 -26.36 -40.49 33.56
CA PRO A 40 -25.77 -41.40 34.55
C PRO A 40 -25.44 -40.73 35.91
N PHE A 41 -25.77 -39.44 36.02
CA PHE A 41 -25.50 -38.53 37.10
C PHE A 41 -26.68 -37.56 37.17
N GLU A 42 -27.18 -37.31 38.38
CA GLU A 42 -28.10 -36.18 38.64
C GLU A 42 -27.40 -34.87 38.26
N PRO A 43 -28.12 -33.81 37.80
CA PRO A 43 -27.51 -32.54 37.38
C PRO A 43 -26.57 -31.91 38.42
N GLU A 44 -26.78 -32.22 39.70
CA GLU A 44 -25.99 -31.73 40.83
C GLU A 44 -24.69 -32.54 41.09
N GLN A 45 -24.52 -33.70 40.44
CA GLN A 45 -23.39 -34.61 40.65
C GLN A 45 -22.19 -34.33 39.74
N ILE A 46 -22.37 -33.54 38.68
CA ILE A 46 -21.28 -33.05 37.84
C ILE A 46 -21.10 -31.56 38.14
N GLN A 47 -19.91 -31.17 38.58
CA GLN A 47 -19.52 -29.76 38.57
C GLN A 47 -19.39 -29.31 37.11
N THR A 48 -20.47 -28.76 36.55
CA THR A 48 -20.50 -28.17 35.20
C THR A 48 -19.91 -26.76 35.17
N ARG A 49 -19.55 -26.21 36.34
CA ARG A 49 -18.97 -24.88 36.49
C ARG A 49 -17.48 -24.92 36.28
N VAL A 50 -16.96 -24.07 35.40
CA VAL A 50 -15.53 -23.77 35.34
C VAL A 50 -15.23 -22.83 36.49
N LEU A 51 -14.44 -23.32 37.45
CA LEU A 51 -13.96 -22.53 38.57
C LEU A 51 -12.53 -22.12 38.27
N PHE A 52 -12.34 -20.82 38.01
CA PHE A 52 -11.01 -20.23 37.90
C PHE A 52 -10.43 -20.01 39.30
N ASP A 53 -9.12 -20.21 39.45
CA ASP A 53 -8.42 -19.83 40.68
C ASP A 53 -8.53 -18.31 40.86
N GLY A 54 -8.99 -17.85 42.03
CA GLY A 54 -9.33 -16.44 42.26
C GLY A 54 -10.68 -15.97 41.68
N GLY A 55 -11.43 -16.83 40.96
CA GLY A 55 -12.79 -16.55 40.48
C GLY A 55 -12.90 -15.85 39.12
N ALA A 56 -11.78 -15.43 38.52
CA ALA A 56 -11.72 -14.86 37.18
C ALA A 56 -10.38 -15.18 36.51
N ILE A 57 -10.32 -15.10 35.18
CA ILE A 57 -9.07 -15.03 34.43
C ILE A 57 -9.00 -13.63 33.84
N GLU A 58 -7.94 -12.92 34.16
CA GLU A 58 -7.58 -11.66 33.51
C GLU A 58 -6.28 -11.89 32.76
N GLU A 59 -6.29 -11.65 31.44
CA GLU A 59 -5.11 -11.70 30.60
C GLU A 59 -4.95 -10.34 29.93
N SER A 60 -3.79 -9.72 30.09
CA SER A 60 -3.46 -8.49 29.38
C SER A 60 -2.87 -8.85 28.03
N ILE A 61 -3.56 -8.51 26.95
CA ILE A 61 -3.02 -8.63 25.59
C ILE A 61 -2.05 -7.44 25.40
N PRO A 62 -0.73 -7.67 25.27
CA PRO A 62 0.22 -6.59 25.02
C PRO A 62 -0.05 -5.96 23.64
N ALA A 63 0.25 -4.67 23.51
CA ALA A 63 0.26 -4.02 22.20
C ALA A 63 1.30 -4.69 21.30
N THR A 64 0.90 -5.02 20.08
CA THR A 64 1.80 -5.50 19.03
C THR A 64 2.26 -4.29 18.23
N ASP A 65 3.55 -3.94 18.35
CA ASP A 65 4.16 -2.93 17.51
C ASP A 65 4.54 -3.57 16.17
N ILE A 66 3.99 -3.03 15.10
CA ILE A 66 4.32 -3.43 13.75
C ILE A 66 5.28 -2.36 13.26
N GLY A 67 6.57 -2.60 13.51
CA GLY A 67 7.61 -1.61 13.24
C GLY A 67 7.52 -1.01 11.83
N GLY A 68 7.87 0.27 11.71
CA GLY A 68 7.91 0.96 10.42
C GLY A 68 9.09 0.53 9.55
N ILE A 69 9.01 0.84 8.26
CA ILE A 69 10.14 0.78 7.32
C ILE A 69 10.93 2.07 7.45
N ASP A 70 12.25 1.99 7.54
CA ASP A 70 13.11 3.18 7.51
C ASP A 70 13.14 3.76 6.08
N GLY A 71 12.39 4.84 5.84
CA GLY A 71 12.32 5.50 4.52
C GLY A 71 13.67 5.96 3.97
N SER A 72 14.69 6.13 4.82
CA SER A 72 16.05 6.49 4.40
C SER A 72 16.79 5.37 3.66
N VAL A 73 16.31 4.13 3.74
CA VAL A 73 16.86 2.99 2.99
C VAL A 73 16.35 2.90 1.56
N ILE A 74 15.31 3.67 1.21
CA ILE A 74 14.70 3.69 -0.11
C ILE A 74 15.49 4.65 -1.00
N ASP A 75 16.38 4.10 -1.81
CA ASP A 75 17.18 4.88 -2.76
C ASP A 75 16.36 5.25 -4.00
N ILE A 76 16.11 6.55 -4.19
CA ILE A 76 15.51 7.09 -5.42
C ILE A 76 16.59 7.91 -6.12
N PRO A 77 17.01 7.53 -7.34
CA PRO A 77 18.12 8.18 -8.00
C PRO A 77 17.77 9.62 -8.33
N GLU A 78 18.68 10.54 -7.98
CA GLU A 78 18.68 11.88 -8.56
C GLU A 78 18.89 11.78 -10.08
N VAL A 79 18.21 12.64 -10.83
CA VAL A 79 18.36 12.68 -12.29
C VAL A 79 18.72 14.09 -12.72
N THR A 80 19.76 14.19 -13.55
CA THR A 80 20.17 15.44 -14.20
C THR A 80 20.15 15.23 -15.72
N ILE A 81 19.56 16.17 -16.44
CA ILE A 81 19.49 16.20 -17.90
C ILE A 81 20.17 17.49 -18.39
N PRO A 82 21.10 17.40 -19.36
CA PRO A 82 21.57 16.18 -20.01
C PRO A 82 22.34 15.26 -19.04
N PRO A 83 22.22 13.92 -19.19
CA PRO A 83 23.00 12.98 -18.39
C PRO A 83 24.49 13.05 -18.78
N ALA A 84 25.38 12.60 -17.87
CA ALA A 84 26.82 12.65 -18.10
C ALA A 84 27.29 11.78 -19.28
N ASP A 85 26.65 10.62 -19.48
CA ASP A 85 26.99 9.66 -20.53
C ASP A 85 26.04 9.85 -21.73
N LEU A 86 26.45 10.69 -22.68
CA LEU A 86 25.71 10.94 -23.92
C LEU A 86 26.22 10.07 -25.07
N PRO A 87 25.33 9.58 -25.96
CA PRO A 87 25.75 8.91 -27.17
C PRO A 87 26.31 9.93 -28.18
N GLU A 88 27.41 9.58 -28.85
CA GLU A 88 27.91 10.40 -29.97
C GLU A 88 26.82 10.53 -31.07
N PRO A 89 26.65 11.70 -31.70
CA PRO A 89 27.45 12.92 -31.57
C PRO A 89 26.87 13.98 -30.60
N LEU A 90 26.01 13.60 -29.64
CA LEU A 90 25.39 14.55 -28.73
C LEU A 90 26.42 15.10 -27.73
N GLU A 91 26.55 16.42 -27.71
CA GLU A 91 27.40 17.17 -26.77
C GLU A 91 26.66 18.46 -26.40
N PHE A 92 26.57 18.77 -25.11
CA PHE A 92 25.91 19.99 -24.62
C PHE A 92 26.94 21.06 -24.23
N PRO A 93 26.64 22.34 -24.51
CA PRO A 93 25.44 22.84 -25.19
C PRO A 93 25.38 22.44 -26.67
N LEU A 94 24.18 22.18 -27.20
CA LEU A 94 24.01 21.75 -28.60
C LEU A 94 24.36 22.89 -29.54
N SER A 95 25.39 22.68 -30.36
CA SER A 95 25.77 23.62 -31.41
C SER A 95 26.12 22.89 -32.70
N VAL A 96 25.85 23.55 -33.82
CA VAL A 96 26.25 23.10 -35.16
C VAL A 96 27.25 24.06 -35.81
N VAL A 97 27.68 25.08 -35.06
CA VAL A 97 28.65 26.07 -35.52
C VAL A 97 30.06 25.49 -35.42
N GLN A 98 30.72 25.42 -36.57
CA GLN A 98 32.17 25.20 -36.65
C GLN A 98 32.89 26.55 -36.74
N TYR A 99 33.59 26.92 -35.67
CA TYR A 99 34.36 28.16 -35.60
C TYR A 99 35.49 28.19 -36.63
N GLY A 100 35.63 29.32 -37.33
CA GLY A 100 36.58 29.51 -38.43
C GLY A 100 36.18 28.87 -39.77
N ALA A 101 35.10 28.08 -39.83
CA ALA A 101 34.55 27.59 -41.09
C ALA A 101 33.85 28.73 -41.86
N GLN A 102 33.91 28.69 -43.19
CA GLN A 102 33.28 29.68 -44.06
C GLN A 102 31.86 29.24 -44.43
N TYR A 103 30.89 30.08 -44.09
CA TYR A 103 29.47 29.93 -44.42
C TYR A 103 29.07 30.90 -45.52
N PRO A 104 28.10 30.56 -46.39
CA PRO A 104 27.63 31.45 -47.43
C PRO A 104 26.87 32.65 -46.85
N GLY A 105 27.23 33.86 -47.27
CA GLY A 105 26.56 35.11 -46.91
C GLY A 105 26.19 35.91 -48.16
N LEU A 106 25.41 36.98 -47.98
CA LEU A 106 25.03 37.91 -49.05
C LEU A 106 25.72 39.26 -48.89
N SER A 107 25.79 39.77 -47.65
CA SER A 107 26.34 41.09 -47.33
C SER A 107 27.00 41.03 -45.94
N PRO A 108 28.13 41.71 -45.71
CA PRO A 108 28.90 42.56 -46.64
C PRO A 108 29.83 41.76 -47.56
N LEU A 109 30.10 40.50 -47.24
CA LEU A 109 30.96 39.58 -47.98
C LEU A 109 30.13 38.36 -48.36
N GLY A 110 30.38 37.76 -49.53
CA GLY A 110 29.67 36.57 -50.01
C GLY A 110 29.88 35.31 -49.14
N SER A 111 30.71 35.41 -48.11
CA SER A 111 30.90 34.42 -47.06
C SER A 111 31.23 35.09 -45.73
N PHE A 112 31.06 34.36 -44.64
CA PHE A 112 31.39 34.77 -43.29
C PHE A 112 31.86 33.57 -42.46
N SER A 113 32.39 33.81 -41.26
CA SER A 113 32.72 32.77 -40.28
C SER A 113 32.29 33.21 -38.90
N PHE A 114 32.14 32.26 -37.97
CA PHE A 114 32.00 32.56 -36.54
C PHE A 114 33.38 32.59 -35.87
N PRO A 115 33.61 33.48 -34.88
CA PRO A 115 32.72 34.58 -34.46
C PRO A 115 32.57 35.62 -35.58
N LEU A 116 31.48 36.38 -35.58
CA LEU A 116 31.21 37.37 -36.61
C LEU A 116 32.16 38.57 -36.47
N ASP A 117 32.57 39.16 -37.59
CA ASP A 117 33.37 40.41 -37.60
C ASP A 117 32.48 41.65 -37.82
N ASN A 118 31.24 41.43 -38.27
CA ASN A 118 30.25 42.43 -38.61
C ASN A 118 28.87 41.77 -38.75
N ASP A 119 27.80 42.56 -38.78
CA ASP A 119 26.48 42.05 -39.13
C ASP A 119 26.50 41.39 -40.52
N VAL A 120 25.89 40.22 -40.65
CA VAL A 120 25.84 39.44 -41.89
C VAL A 120 24.40 39.23 -42.31
N VAL A 121 24.11 39.47 -43.59
CA VAL A 121 22.83 39.06 -44.20
C VAL A 121 23.04 37.73 -44.92
N MET A 122 22.18 36.76 -44.64
CA MET A 122 22.20 35.43 -45.23
C MET A 122 20.84 35.08 -45.86
N ASP A 123 20.84 34.25 -46.90
CA ASP A 123 19.61 33.66 -47.42
C ASP A 123 18.95 32.77 -46.33
N ALA A 124 17.67 33.01 -46.07
CA ALA A 124 16.94 32.33 -45.00
C ALA A 124 16.82 30.82 -45.22
N ARG A 125 16.73 30.37 -46.48
CA ARG A 125 16.67 28.95 -46.81
C ARG A 125 17.99 28.27 -46.50
N LEU A 126 19.11 28.93 -46.82
CA LEU A 126 20.44 28.45 -46.45
C LEU A 126 20.62 28.45 -44.93
N PHE A 127 20.15 29.48 -44.22
CA PHE A 127 20.20 29.50 -42.75
C PHE A 127 19.42 28.34 -42.14
N ASN A 128 18.19 28.12 -42.60
CA ASN A 128 17.36 27.00 -42.14
C ASN A 128 18.02 25.64 -42.43
N GLN A 129 18.67 25.49 -43.59
CA GLN A 129 19.35 24.24 -43.98
C GLN A 129 20.63 23.98 -43.18
N LEU A 130 21.42 25.01 -42.89
CA LEU A 130 22.75 24.87 -42.27
C LEU A 130 22.71 24.92 -40.75
N PHE A 131 21.72 25.59 -40.16
CA PHE A 131 21.69 25.86 -38.72
C PHE A 131 20.42 25.31 -38.05
N VAL A 132 19.23 25.66 -38.55
CA VAL A 132 17.96 25.28 -37.91
C VAL A 132 17.68 23.78 -38.02
N HIS A 133 17.74 23.23 -39.23
CA HIS A 133 17.44 21.82 -39.46
C HIS A 133 18.42 20.88 -38.75
N PRO A 134 19.75 21.09 -38.82
CA PRO A 134 20.70 20.24 -38.09
C PRO A 134 20.50 20.27 -36.57
N ILE A 135 20.18 21.44 -35.99
CA ILE A 135 19.84 21.53 -34.56
C ILE A 135 18.58 20.76 -34.21
N ASN A 136 17.52 20.92 -34.99
CA ASN A 136 16.29 20.18 -34.75
C ASN A 136 16.50 18.66 -34.87
N VAL A 137 17.42 18.20 -35.73
CA VAL A 137 17.84 16.79 -35.77
C VAL A 137 18.58 16.37 -34.49
N LEU A 138 19.48 17.21 -33.96
CA LEU A 138 20.14 16.91 -32.67
C LEU A 138 19.15 16.89 -31.50
N LEU A 139 18.17 17.79 -31.48
CA LEU A 139 17.08 17.79 -30.50
C LEU A 139 16.23 16.51 -30.60
N ASP A 140 15.80 16.15 -31.81
CA ASP A 140 15.01 14.94 -32.04
C ASP A 140 15.79 13.68 -31.60
N ASN A 141 17.10 13.61 -31.88
CA ASN A 141 17.98 12.54 -31.42
C ASN A 141 18.10 12.50 -29.89
N PHE A 142 18.26 13.66 -29.26
CA PHE A 142 18.38 13.76 -27.80
C PHE A 142 17.09 13.32 -27.10
N PHE A 143 15.92 13.80 -27.53
CA PHE A 143 14.65 13.38 -26.95
C PHE A 143 14.36 11.90 -27.17
N THR A 144 14.75 11.37 -28.34
CA THR A 144 14.67 9.92 -28.60
C THR A 144 15.55 9.16 -27.61
N PHE A 145 16.80 9.57 -27.42
CA PHE A 145 17.71 8.98 -26.44
C PHE A 145 17.13 8.99 -25.02
N LEU A 146 16.58 10.12 -24.57
CA LEU A 146 15.94 10.21 -23.25
C LEU A 146 14.79 9.21 -23.13
N SER A 147 13.93 9.12 -24.14
CA SER A 147 12.75 8.24 -24.14
C SER A 147 13.05 6.74 -24.29
N GLU A 148 14.23 6.38 -24.81
CA GLU A 148 14.62 4.99 -25.05
C GLU A 148 15.61 4.46 -24.01
N SER A 149 16.44 5.34 -23.43
CA SER A 149 17.59 4.94 -22.60
C SER A 149 17.57 5.47 -21.17
N VAL A 150 16.82 6.53 -20.88
CA VAL A 150 16.79 7.17 -19.54
C VAL A 150 15.45 6.97 -18.85
N PHE A 151 14.35 7.21 -19.57
CA PHE A 151 12.99 7.10 -19.08
C PHE A 151 12.17 6.12 -19.92
N PRO A 152 11.10 5.54 -19.36
CA PRO A 152 10.64 5.67 -17.98
C PRO A 152 11.48 4.84 -16.99
N VAL A 153 11.50 5.27 -15.72
CA VAL A 153 12.16 4.57 -14.61
C VAL A 153 11.11 3.85 -13.77
N THR A 154 11.38 2.59 -13.42
CA THR A 154 10.58 1.84 -12.45
C THR A 154 11.13 2.07 -11.04
N LEU A 155 10.26 2.51 -10.13
CA LEU A 155 10.60 2.76 -8.73
C LEU A 155 10.72 1.44 -7.94
N PRO A 156 11.46 1.42 -6.82
CA PRO A 156 11.82 0.19 -6.11
C PRO A 156 10.69 -0.36 -5.20
N PHE A 157 9.43 -0.38 -5.67
CA PHE A 157 8.26 -0.77 -4.86
C PHE A 157 8.38 -2.21 -4.32
N GLU A 158 8.88 -3.14 -5.12
CA GLU A 158 9.13 -4.52 -4.70
C GLU A 158 10.22 -4.62 -3.63
N SER A 159 11.23 -3.76 -3.67
CA SER A 159 12.27 -3.69 -2.64
C SER A 159 11.68 -3.17 -1.33
N VAL A 160 10.83 -2.14 -1.39
CA VAL A 160 10.11 -1.63 -0.21
C VAL A 160 9.24 -2.72 0.41
N LEU A 161 8.50 -3.47 -0.41
CA LEU A 161 7.67 -4.58 0.05
C LEU A 161 8.50 -5.70 0.72
N ALA A 162 9.72 -5.95 0.24
CA ALA A 162 10.61 -6.97 0.80
C ALA A 162 11.21 -6.60 2.17
N GLU A 163 11.26 -5.31 2.52
CA GLU A 163 11.73 -4.83 3.82
C GLU A 163 10.62 -4.86 4.90
N ILE A 164 9.37 -5.17 4.51
CA ILE A 164 8.25 -5.27 5.43
C ILE A 164 8.44 -6.48 6.39
N PRO A 165 8.33 -6.27 7.72
CA PRO A 165 8.46 -7.35 8.69
C PRO A 165 7.46 -8.50 8.47
N ALA A 166 7.84 -9.74 8.80
CA ALA A 166 6.96 -10.90 8.65
C ALA A 166 5.64 -10.79 9.43
N ASP A 167 5.68 -10.10 10.57
CA ASP A 167 4.50 -9.83 11.41
C ASP A 167 3.50 -8.86 10.74
N ALA A 168 3.94 -8.16 9.68
CA ALA A 168 3.15 -7.26 8.85
C ALA A 168 2.80 -7.88 7.47
N SER A 169 2.84 -9.21 7.35
CA SER A 169 2.58 -9.94 6.09
C SER A 169 1.19 -9.73 5.46
N PHE A 170 0.29 -9.05 6.17
CA PHE A 170 -0.99 -8.58 5.63
C PHE A 170 -0.85 -7.40 4.66
N ILE A 171 0.31 -6.74 4.62
CA ILE A 171 0.62 -5.74 3.62
C ILE A 171 0.98 -6.45 2.31
N THR A 172 0.18 -6.25 1.28
CA THR A 172 0.27 -7.01 0.01
C THR A 172 0.90 -6.24 -1.14
N GLY A 173 1.10 -4.94 -0.98
CA GLY A 173 1.75 -4.13 -2.01
C GLY A 173 1.94 -2.68 -1.61
N VAL A 174 2.73 -1.98 -2.43
CA VAL A 174 2.93 -0.53 -2.37
C VAL A 174 2.25 0.09 -3.57
N GLU A 175 1.40 1.09 -3.34
CA GLU A 175 0.72 1.86 -4.39
C GLU A 175 1.38 3.20 -4.69
N GLY A 176 2.05 3.77 -3.68
CA GLY A 176 2.70 5.06 -3.81
C GLY A 176 3.79 5.27 -2.75
N LEU A 177 4.75 6.12 -3.06
CA LEU A 177 5.76 6.62 -2.12
C LEU A 177 5.62 8.13 -2.02
N ILE A 178 5.56 8.67 -0.81
CA ILE A 178 5.40 10.10 -0.56
C ILE A 178 6.78 10.70 -0.37
N ILE A 179 7.11 11.68 -1.22
CA ILE A 179 8.39 12.37 -1.20
C ILE A 179 8.52 13.19 0.10
N ALA A 180 9.68 13.12 0.73
CA ALA A 180 9.97 13.91 1.91
C ALA A 180 9.97 15.42 1.61
N ASP A 181 9.31 16.18 2.47
CA ASP A 181 9.26 17.64 2.40
C ASP A 181 10.59 18.28 2.83
N GLU A 182 11.29 17.66 3.79
CA GLU A 182 12.55 18.17 4.33
C GLU A 182 13.66 17.10 4.38
N PRO A 183 14.87 17.38 3.83
CA PRO A 183 15.21 18.60 3.10
C PRO A 183 14.42 18.76 1.80
N SER A 184 14.31 19.98 1.27
CA SER A 184 13.51 20.29 0.07
C SER A 184 13.81 19.36 -1.11
N SER A 185 12.78 18.65 -1.56
CA SER A 185 12.75 17.91 -2.82
C SER A 185 12.22 18.80 -3.94
N PHE A 186 12.85 18.78 -5.11
CA PHE A 186 12.41 19.65 -6.22
C PHE A 186 12.63 19.04 -7.61
N TYR A 187 11.85 19.58 -8.55
CA TYR A 187 12.07 19.48 -9.98
C TYR A 187 12.37 20.87 -10.52
N SER A 188 13.50 21.04 -11.20
CA SER A 188 13.85 22.30 -11.87
C SER A 188 14.11 22.07 -13.34
N SER A 189 13.87 23.09 -14.15
CA SER A 189 14.20 23.07 -15.57
C SER A 189 14.69 24.43 -16.03
N GLU A 190 15.77 24.45 -16.79
CA GLU A 190 16.30 25.60 -17.50
C GLU A 190 16.49 25.27 -18.99
N PHE A 191 16.09 26.20 -19.85
CA PHE A 191 16.24 26.12 -21.31
C PHE A 191 16.83 27.44 -21.80
N THR A 192 17.91 27.36 -22.58
CA THR A 192 18.59 28.54 -23.10
C THR A 192 18.63 28.53 -24.62
N ASN A 193 18.22 29.65 -25.23
CA ASN A 193 18.40 29.91 -26.66
C ASN A 193 19.51 30.96 -26.86
N ARG A 194 20.76 30.52 -27.05
CA ARG A 194 21.86 31.46 -27.25
C ARG A 194 22.15 31.67 -28.72
N GLY A 195 22.17 32.93 -29.12
CA GLY A 195 22.62 33.38 -30.41
C GLY A 195 21.75 33.01 -31.60
N TYR A 196 20.78 32.08 -31.54
CA TYR A 196 19.91 31.88 -32.71
C TYR A 196 18.99 33.10 -32.92
N PRO A 197 18.93 33.67 -34.14
CA PRO A 197 18.04 34.80 -34.46
C PRO A 197 16.55 34.44 -34.47
N THR A 198 16.23 33.14 -34.46
CA THR A 198 14.87 32.62 -34.32
C THR A 198 14.66 32.09 -32.91
N SER A 199 13.41 32.08 -32.49
CA SER A 199 13.06 31.63 -31.15
C SER A 199 13.02 30.11 -31.03
N LEU A 200 13.26 29.62 -29.82
CA LEU A 200 12.92 28.26 -29.43
C LEU A 200 11.43 28.23 -29.07
N LYS A 201 10.70 27.21 -29.53
CA LYS A 201 9.24 27.09 -29.40
C LYS A 201 8.86 25.77 -28.74
N SER A 202 7.62 25.73 -28.22
CA SER A 202 7.02 24.51 -27.65
C SER A 202 7.87 23.90 -26.54
N ILE A 203 8.33 24.75 -25.61
CA ILE A 203 9.16 24.33 -24.49
C ILE A 203 8.26 23.64 -23.47
N SER A 204 8.55 22.37 -23.22
CA SER A 204 7.88 21.53 -22.23
C SER A 204 8.93 20.78 -21.43
N SER A 205 8.75 20.75 -20.12
CA SER A 205 9.46 19.90 -19.18
C SER A 205 8.47 19.44 -18.11
N GLN A 206 7.94 18.23 -18.28
CA GLN A 206 6.97 17.65 -17.33
C GLN A 206 7.59 16.48 -16.60
N LEU A 207 7.40 16.43 -15.28
CA LEU A 207 7.65 15.25 -14.47
C LEU A 207 6.33 14.54 -14.22
N VAL A 208 6.21 13.30 -14.69
CA VAL A 208 4.95 12.54 -14.61
C VAL A 208 5.16 11.18 -13.99
N THR A 209 4.15 10.69 -13.27
CA THR A 209 4.17 9.37 -12.64
C THR A 209 2.87 8.59 -12.87
N GLY A 210 2.94 7.27 -12.74
CA GLY A 210 1.83 6.38 -13.01
C GLY A 210 2.06 4.96 -12.50
N PRO A 211 1.01 4.12 -12.35
CA PRO A 211 1.19 2.73 -11.94
C PRO A 211 1.86 1.86 -13.01
N THR A 212 1.75 2.26 -14.29
CA THR A 212 2.34 1.55 -15.43
C THR A 212 2.82 2.53 -16.49
N THR A 213 3.68 2.06 -17.41
CA THR A 213 4.19 2.87 -18.54
C THR A 213 3.10 3.30 -19.51
N LEU A 214 1.94 2.63 -19.52
CA LEU A 214 0.79 2.97 -20.34
C LEU A 214 -0.18 3.96 -19.66
N THR A 215 0.01 4.22 -18.37
CA THR A 215 -0.91 5.00 -17.54
C THR A 215 -0.14 6.00 -16.68
N LEU A 216 0.52 6.98 -17.31
CA LEU A 216 1.14 8.12 -16.63
C LEU A 216 0.07 9.18 -16.38
N ASN A 217 -0.69 9.02 -15.29
CA ASN A 217 -1.91 9.78 -15.01
C ASN A 217 -1.72 10.89 -13.98
N ASP A 218 -0.50 11.07 -13.49
CA ASP A 218 -0.16 12.07 -12.49
C ASP A 218 0.94 12.99 -13.00
N ILE A 219 0.77 14.29 -12.82
CA ILE A 219 1.73 15.32 -13.22
C ILE A 219 2.25 15.94 -11.94
N LEU A 220 3.52 15.69 -11.64
CA LEU A 220 4.19 16.17 -10.44
C LEU A 220 4.74 17.60 -10.64
N ALA A 221 5.17 17.90 -11.87
CA ALA A 221 5.61 19.22 -12.26
C ALA A 221 5.31 19.46 -13.74
N ASP A 222 4.93 20.69 -14.09
CA ASP A 222 4.56 21.09 -15.46
C ASP A 222 5.18 22.45 -15.80
N HIS A 223 6.41 22.43 -16.32
CA HIS A 223 7.10 23.64 -16.74
C HIS A 223 6.92 23.83 -18.25
N GLN A 224 6.18 24.87 -18.66
CA GLN A 224 5.87 25.16 -20.06
C GLN A 224 6.19 26.60 -20.41
N LYS A 225 6.70 26.82 -21.63
CA LYS A 225 6.79 28.15 -22.22
C LYS A 225 6.58 28.08 -23.72
N ASP A 226 5.74 28.96 -24.24
CA ASP A 226 5.42 28.98 -25.68
C ASP A 226 6.66 29.29 -26.53
N GLU A 227 7.49 30.23 -26.06
CA GLU A 227 8.60 30.79 -26.83
C GLU A 227 9.73 31.32 -25.93
N ILE A 228 10.97 31.03 -26.29
CA ILE A 228 12.19 31.67 -25.76
C ILE A 228 12.87 32.42 -26.92
N GLU A 229 12.89 33.75 -26.80
CA GLU A 229 13.48 34.63 -27.80
C GLU A 229 15.01 34.47 -27.89
N THR A 230 15.63 35.13 -28.88
CA THR A 230 17.09 35.15 -29.04
C THR A 230 17.79 35.66 -27.79
N ASN A 231 18.79 34.92 -27.31
CA ASN A 231 19.58 35.24 -26.13
C ASN A 231 18.78 35.35 -24.82
N ASP A 232 17.65 34.64 -24.75
CA ASP A 232 16.85 34.51 -23.54
C ASP A 232 16.99 33.10 -22.93
N THR A 233 16.63 33.02 -21.66
CA THR A 233 16.63 31.80 -20.86
C THR A 233 15.30 31.69 -20.13
N PHE A 234 14.74 30.49 -20.11
CA PHE A 234 13.60 30.13 -19.26
C PHE A 234 14.07 29.24 -18.14
N SER A 235 13.66 29.54 -16.90
CA SER A 235 13.86 28.66 -15.76
C SER A 235 12.62 28.60 -14.89
N ASP A 236 12.35 27.42 -14.32
CA ASP A 236 11.25 27.17 -13.41
C ASP A 236 11.59 26.07 -12.40
N ILE A 237 10.91 26.07 -11.25
CA ILE A 237 11.12 25.12 -10.16
C ILE A 237 9.79 24.78 -9.47
N THR A 238 9.54 23.47 -9.34
CA THR A 238 8.41 22.92 -8.59
C THR A 238 8.92 22.18 -7.36
N GLN A 239 8.39 22.51 -6.19
CA GLN A 239 8.63 21.76 -4.96
C GLN A 239 7.84 20.45 -4.99
N LEU A 240 8.48 19.35 -4.59
CA LEU A 240 7.93 18.00 -4.67
C LEU A 240 7.62 17.38 -3.30
N GLY A 241 7.85 18.10 -2.20
CA GLY A 241 7.46 17.66 -0.86
C GLY A 241 5.98 17.22 -0.83
N ASP A 242 5.72 16.14 -0.12
CA ASP A 242 4.40 15.49 0.02
C ASP A 242 3.79 14.94 -1.29
N SER A 243 4.49 15.05 -2.42
CA SER A 243 4.01 14.52 -3.69
C SER A 243 4.10 12.99 -3.70
N THR A 244 3.10 12.35 -4.29
CA THR A 244 3.05 10.88 -4.38
C THR A 244 3.69 10.39 -5.66
N LEU A 245 4.79 9.67 -5.54
CA LEU A 245 5.39 8.87 -6.59
C LEU A 245 4.64 7.54 -6.76
N LYS A 246 4.30 7.19 -7.99
CA LYS A 246 3.76 5.88 -8.36
C LYS A 246 4.86 5.04 -8.99
N ASN A 247 4.58 3.76 -9.22
CA ASN A 247 5.54 2.75 -9.67
C ASN A 247 6.43 3.17 -10.87
N ILE A 248 5.92 3.99 -11.80
CA ILE A 248 6.66 4.49 -12.96
C ILE A 248 6.84 6.01 -12.86
N LEU A 249 8.06 6.48 -13.10
CA LEU A 249 8.43 7.90 -13.23
C LEU A 249 8.93 8.17 -14.66
N SER A 250 8.54 9.30 -15.26
CA SER A 250 9.00 9.70 -16.59
C SER A 250 9.12 11.22 -16.70
N MET A 251 9.99 11.69 -17.59
CA MET A 251 10.09 13.09 -17.96
C MET A 251 9.69 13.30 -19.42
N LEU A 252 8.75 14.21 -19.67
CA LEU A 252 8.31 14.58 -21.01
C LEU A 252 8.91 15.94 -21.37
N ILE A 253 9.97 15.90 -22.18
CA ILE A 253 10.76 17.08 -22.55
C ILE A 253 10.62 17.33 -24.05
N SER A 254 10.35 18.58 -24.44
CA SER A 254 10.34 18.98 -25.83
C SER A 254 10.73 20.43 -26.01
N CYS A 255 11.35 20.74 -27.15
CA CYS A 255 11.43 22.08 -27.70
C CYS A 255 11.79 21.98 -29.19
N ARG A 256 11.62 23.07 -29.94
CA ARG A 256 12.04 23.13 -31.34
C ARG A 256 12.50 24.52 -31.73
N LEU A 257 13.60 24.62 -32.46
CA LEU A 257 14.04 25.91 -33.00
C LEU A 257 13.18 26.28 -34.22
N ASP A 258 12.65 27.50 -34.22
CA ASP A 258 11.77 27.97 -35.27
C ASP A 258 12.53 28.24 -36.58
N SER A 259 11.84 28.06 -37.70
CA SER A 259 12.40 28.33 -39.03
C SER A 259 12.21 29.79 -39.41
N VAL A 260 13.14 30.33 -40.21
CA VAL A 260 12.99 31.65 -40.79
C VAL A 260 11.98 31.59 -41.94
N GLU A 261 10.92 32.41 -41.89
CA GLU A 261 9.87 32.48 -42.94
C GLU A 261 10.17 33.49 -44.08
N GLY A 262 11.13 34.41 -43.88
CA GLY A 262 11.50 35.44 -44.86
C GLY A 262 12.46 34.98 -45.98
N GLU A 263 12.85 35.89 -46.87
CA GLU A 263 13.87 35.61 -47.91
C GLU A 263 15.30 35.64 -47.33
N THR A 264 15.55 36.53 -46.38
CA THR A 264 16.87 36.73 -45.77
C THR A 264 16.76 36.85 -44.25
N ILE A 265 17.81 36.49 -43.54
CA ILE A 265 17.99 36.72 -42.11
C ILE A 265 19.27 37.53 -41.86
N THR A 266 19.27 38.36 -40.82
CA THR A 266 20.45 39.11 -40.39
C THR A 266 21.01 38.47 -39.13
N LEU A 267 22.28 38.08 -39.17
CA LEU A 267 23.08 37.72 -38.01
C LEU A 267 23.78 38.99 -37.53
N ILE A 268 23.47 39.41 -36.32
CA ILE A 268 23.99 40.58 -35.64
C ILE A 268 25.27 40.20 -34.88
N ASP A 269 26.33 40.97 -35.13
CA ASP A 269 27.62 40.82 -34.46
C ASP A 269 27.50 40.93 -32.94
N GLY A 270 28.25 40.12 -32.19
CA GLY A 270 28.21 40.04 -30.73
C GLY A 270 26.95 39.37 -30.15
N ILE A 271 25.82 39.36 -30.86
CA ILE A 271 24.57 38.71 -30.44
C ILE A 271 24.53 37.26 -30.94
N ASN A 272 24.90 37.04 -32.20
CA ASN A 272 24.80 35.74 -32.85
C ASN A 272 26.15 35.00 -32.96
N ASP A 273 27.19 35.46 -32.26
CA ASP A 273 28.54 34.86 -32.31
C ASP A 273 28.63 33.42 -31.80
N SER A 274 27.69 33.05 -30.93
CA SER A 274 27.62 31.72 -30.32
C SER A 274 26.20 31.19 -30.45
N LEU A 275 25.97 30.39 -31.50
CA LEU A 275 24.70 29.72 -31.72
C LEU A 275 24.69 28.38 -30.96
N TYR A 276 23.94 28.29 -29.87
CA TYR A 276 23.73 27.02 -29.18
C TYR A 276 22.40 26.98 -28.44
N ILE A 277 21.91 25.75 -28.19
CA ILE A 277 20.76 25.48 -27.33
C ILE A 277 21.26 24.66 -26.15
N ASP A 278 20.85 25.03 -24.93
CA ASP A 278 21.27 24.34 -23.72
C ASP A 278 20.09 24.01 -22.79
N PHE A 279 20.29 22.99 -21.96
CA PHE A 279 19.29 22.45 -21.03
C PHE A 279 19.95 22.13 -19.70
N GLU A 280 19.26 22.46 -18.62
CA GLU A 280 19.61 21.96 -17.29
C GLU A 280 18.31 21.60 -16.57
N ILE A 281 18.01 20.30 -16.47
CA ILE A 281 16.81 19.81 -15.78
C ILE A 281 17.28 18.90 -14.65
N GLN A 282 16.75 19.11 -13.46
CA GLN A 282 17.11 18.34 -12.27
C GLN A 282 15.85 17.80 -11.58
N PHE A 283 15.89 16.52 -11.24
CA PHE A 283 15.02 15.89 -10.25
C PHE A 283 15.89 15.47 -9.07
N SER A 284 15.65 16.09 -7.91
CA SER A 284 16.38 15.82 -6.67
C SER A 284 15.36 15.52 -5.57
N PRO A 285 15.03 14.24 -5.34
CA PRO A 285 14.28 13.82 -4.17
C PRO A 285 15.22 13.74 -2.96
N SER A 286 14.81 14.28 -1.82
CA SER A 286 15.57 14.20 -0.57
C SER A 286 15.41 12.88 0.17
N GLY A 287 14.36 12.13 -0.16
CA GLY A 287 14.02 10.85 0.45
C GLY A 287 12.52 10.57 0.36
N ILE A 288 12.11 9.50 1.03
CA ILE A 288 10.71 9.10 1.18
C ILE A 288 10.31 9.23 2.65
N ASP A 289 9.19 9.90 2.89
CA ASP A 289 8.62 10.07 4.23
C ASP A 289 7.67 8.92 4.58
N SER A 290 6.83 8.50 3.62
CA SER A 290 5.82 7.48 3.86
C SER A 290 5.45 6.71 2.59
N ALA A 291 4.73 5.60 2.75
CA ALA A 291 4.27 4.76 1.66
C ALA A 291 2.76 4.55 1.75
N ILE A 292 2.09 4.59 0.60
CA ILE A 292 0.70 4.18 0.43
C ILE A 292 0.73 2.69 0.12
N ILE A 293 0.02 1.89 0.93
CA ILE A 293 0.09 0.44 0.90
C ILE A 293 -1.28 -0.19 0.69
N ASN A 294 -1.27 -1.42 0.18
CA ASN A 294 -2.43 -2.31 0.14
C ASN A 294 -2.36 -3.31 1.29
N ILE A 295 -3.50 -3.59 1.90
CA ILE A 295 -3.63 -4.57 2.99
C ILE A 295 -4.71 -5.60 2.66
N ASP A 296 -4.47 -6.85 3.06
CA ASP A 296 -5.43 -7.93 3.01
C ASP A 296 -6.04 -8.19 4.40
N ALA A 297 -7.27 -8.72 4.42
CA ALA A 297 -7.89 -9.22 5.63
C ALA A 297 -7.01 -10.31 6.26
N THR A 298 -6.64 -10.12 7.53
CA THR A 298 -5.71 -11.02 8.23
C THR A 298 -6.19 -11.35 9.62
N ASP A 299 -6.09 -12.63 9.97
CA ASP A 299 -6.35 -13.11 11.32
C ASP A 299 -5.22 -12.65 12.24
N LEU A 300 -5.53 -11.76 13.19
CA LEU A 300 -4.55 -11.32 14.17
C LEU A 300 -4.30 -12.42 15.21
N PRO A 301 -3.04 -12.84 15.43
CA PRO A 301 -2.72 -13.77 16.50
C PRO A 301 -2.99 -13.10 17.85
N LEU A 302 -3.87 -13.70 18.67
CA LEU A 302 -4.13 -13.22 20.02
C LEU A 302 -3.11 -13.87 20.99
N PRO A 303 -2.09 -13.13 21.47
CA PRO A 303 -1.14 -13.67 22.44
C PRO A 303 -1.87 -14.10 23.72
N GLY A 304 -1.41 -15.21 24.32
CA GLY A 304 -2.03 -15.77 25.53
C GLY A 304 -3.30 -16.60 25.30
N ILE A 305 -3.81 -16.68 24.07
CA ILE A 305 -5.04 -17.42 23.78
C ILE A 305 -4.93 -18.92 24.08
N ASP A 306 -3.74 -19.51 23.99
CA ASP A 306 -3.56 -20.93 24.32
C ASP A 306 -3.69 -21.19 25.82
N GLY A 307 -3.21 -20.27 26.66
CA GLY A 307 -3.44 -20.30 28.11
C GLY A 307 -4.91 -20.08 28.48
N ILE A 308 -5.62 -19.26 27.71
CA ILE A 308 -7.07 -19.08 27.84
C ILE A 308 -7.81 -20.35 27.41
N LYS A 309 -7.47 -20.95 26.26
CA LYS A 309 -8.07 -22.18 25.74
C LYS A 309 -7.90 -23.35 26.72
N GLU A 310 -6.71 -23.57 27.26
CA GLU A 310 -6.45 -24.64 28.23
C GLU A 310 -7.30 -24.48 29.49
N LYS A 311 -7.49 -23.24 29.97
CA LYS A 311 -8.29 -22.95 31.16
C LYS A 311 -9.80 -22.92 30.89
N LEU A 312 -10.22 -22.68 29.65
CA LEU A 312 -11.61 -22.80 29.19
C LEU A 312 -11.99 -24.24 28.84
N CYS A 313 -11.07 -25.21 28.92
CA CYS A 313 -11.40 -26.62 28.76
C CYS A 313 -12.24 -27.13 29.95
N PHE A 314 -13.56 -27.16 29.77
CA PHE A 314 -14.54 -27.65 30.73
C PHE A 314 -14.36 -29.14 31.13
N SER A 315 -13.59 -29.90 30.35
CA SER A 315 -13.28 -31.32 30.63
C SER A 315 -12.21 -31.53 31.70
N SER A 316 -11.41 -30.49 32.02
CA SER A 316 -10.31 -30.59 32.98
C SER A 316 -10.75 -30.91 34.42
N ASN A 317 -12.00 -30.57 34.77
CA ASN A 317 -12.60 -30.82 36.08
C ASN A 317 -13.56 -32.01 36.11
N MET A 318 -13.67 -32.79 35.03
CA MET A 318 -14.57 -33.95 35.01
C MET A 318 -13.94 -35.19 35.66
N PRO A 319 -14.75 -36.04 36.31
CA PRO A 319 -14.28 -37.33 36.82
C PRO A 319 -13.70 -38.18 35.69
N ASP A 320 -12.77 -39.09 36.00
CA ASP A 320 -12.27 -40.07 35.03
C ASP A 320 -13.41 -41.01 34.60
N LEU A 321 -13.91 -40.81 33.37
CA LEU A 321 -15.06 -41.53 32.79
C LEU A 321 -14.63 -42.77 31.97
N GLY A 322 -13.37 -43.21 32.08
CA GLY A 322 -12.85 -44.32 31.27
C GLY A 322 -12.83 -43.98 29.78
N ASP A 323 -13.39 -44.84 28.93
CA ASP A 323 -13.42 -44.63 27.46
C ASP A 323 -14.50 -43.63 26.98
N THR A 324 -15.27 -43.04 27.91
CA THR A 324 -16.37 -42.12 27.57
C THR A 324 -15.89 -40.67 27.63
N GLN A 325 -15.88 -39.99 26.48
CA GLN A 325 -15.53 -38.58 26.37
C GLN A 325 -16.80 -37.71 26.35
N LEU A 326 -16.89 -36.72 27.25
CA LEU A 326 -17.92 -35.69 27.23
C LEU A 326 -17.30 -34.39 26.72
N ASP A 327 -17.74 -33.94 25.55
CA ASP A 327 -17.31 -32.68 24.95
C ASP A 327 -18.48 -31.67 24.97
N ILE A 328 -18.21 -30.44 25.40
CA ILE A 328 -19.16 -29.33 25.26
C ILE A 328 -18.97 -28.73 23.86
N VAL A 329 -19.99 -28.85 23.01
CA VAL A 329 -19.94 -28.37 21.62
C VAL A 329 -20.34 -26.91 21.46
N SER A 330 -21.11 -26.34 22.40
CA SER A 330 -21.55 -24.94 22.38
C SER A 330 -22.10 -24.50 23.74
N ALA A 331 -22.06 -23.19 24.03
CA ALA A 331 -22.69 -22.55 25.18
C ALA A 331 -23.62 -21.41 24.73
N GLU A 332 -24.75 -21.24 25.40
CA GLU A 332 -25.66 -20.09 25.22
C GLU A 332 -25.29 -18.99 26.23
N MET A 333 -25.22 -17.74 25.77
CA MET A 333 -24.93 -16.58 26.63
C MET A 333 -26.14 -16.24 27.52
N ALA A 334 -25.90 -15.70 28.72
CA ALA A 334 -26.97 -15.25 29.61
C ALA A 334 -27.63 -13.95 29.10
N ASP A 335 -28.96 -13.84 29.19
CA ASP A 335 -29.70 -12.60 28.87
C ASP A 335 -29.65 -11.61 30.04
N THR A 336 -28.99 -10.46 29.83
CA THR A 336 -28.76 -9.44 30.88
C THR A 336 -29.72 -8.25 30.84
N THR A 337 -30.65 -8.16 29.90
CA THR A 337 -31.44 -6.92 29.67
C THR A 337 -32.57 -6.63 30.65
N GLY A 338 -32.53 -7.22 31.84
CA GLY A 338 -33.40 -6.86 32.97
C GLY A 338 -32.66 -6.33 34.20
N LEU A 339 -31.33 -6.35 34.22
CA LEU A 339 -30.53 -6.15 35.43
C LEU A 339 -29.51 -5.02 35.24
N PHE A 340 -29.98 -3.78 35.26
CA PHE A 340 -29.13 -2.57 35.20
C PHE A 340 -28.40 -2.26 36.51
N GLU A 341 -28.50 -3.12 37.52
CA GLU A 341 -27.60 -3.10 38.66
C GLU A 341 -27.14 -4.54 38.85
N ILE A 342 -25.86 -4.81 38.58
CA ILE A 342 -25.17 -5.89 39.28
C ILE A 342 -24.59 -5.21 40.52
N PRO A 343 -25.32 -5.08 41.63
CA PRO A 343 -24.69 -4.65 42.85
C PRO A 343 -23.81 -5.81 43.32
N ASP A 344 -22.56 -5.50 43.68
CA ASP A 344 -21.61 -6.38 44.38
C ASP A 344 -22.14 -6.98 45.71
N SER A 345 -23.44 -6.92 45.97
CA SER A 345 -24.02 -7.22 47.27
C SER A 345 -24.85 -8.49 47.26
N ASN A 346 -24.52 -9.39 48.18
CA ASN A 346 -25.42 -10.41 48.71
C ASN A 346 -26.85 -9.88 48.82
N VAL A 347 -27.81 -10.53 48.16
CA VAL A 347 -29.23 -10.23 48.33
C VAL A 347 -29.73 -10.96 49.56
N PHE A 348 -30.25 -10.21 50.53
CA PHE A 348 -30.86 -10.76 51.73
C PHE A 348 -32.38 -10.78 51.60
N TRP A 349 -32.97 -11.96 51.74
CA TRP A 349 -34.41 -12.17 51.69
C TRP A 349 -35.07 -11.84 53.03
N SER A 350 -36.38 -11.60 53.01
CA SER A 350 -37.17 -11.25 54.21
C SER A 350 -37.23 -12.35 55.28
N ASP A 351 -36.77 -13.56 54.95
CA ASP A 351 -36.64 -14.69 55.86
C ASP A 351 -35.22 -14.83 56.47
N GLY A 352 -34.28 -13.95 56.09
CA GLY A 352 -32.91 -13.93 56.57
C GLY A 352 -31.93 -14.80 55.79
N SER A 353 -32.34 -15.42 54.68
CA SER A 353 -31.44 -16.13 53.78
C SER A 353 -30.68 -15.18 52.84
N SER A 354 -29.47 -15.57 52.42
CA SER A 354 -28.66 -14.81 51.45
C SER A 354 -28.25 -15.69 50.28
N SER A 355 -28.40 -15.20 49.05
CA SER A 355 -27.86 -15.82 47.83
C SER A 355 -26.74 -14.95 47.24
N ASN A 356 -25.61 -15.58 46.93
CA ASN A 356 -24.47 -14.95 46.26
C ASN A 356 -24.76 -14.94 44.74
N TYR A 357 -24.58 -13.80 44.06
CA TYR A 357 -24.76 -13.63 42.61
C TYR A 357 -23.83 -14.49 41.71
N ARG A 358 -23.16 -15.50 42.27
CA ARG A 358 -22.28 -16.45 41.59
C ARG A 358 -23.00 -17.47 40.70
N ASP A 359 -24.31 -17.31 40.48
CA ASP A 359 -25.15 -18.32 39.83
C ASP A 359 -25.53 -18.00 38.37
N ASP A 360 -25.23 -16.80 37.85
CA ASP A 360 -25.67 -16.40 36.51
C ASP A 360 -24.48 -16.24 35.53
N GLY A 361 -23.86 -17.36 35.16
CA GLY A 361 -23.04 -17.50 33.95
C GLY A 361 -21.60 -16.96 33.98
N ASN A 362 -20.82 -17.32 32.95
CA ASN A 362 -19.48 -16.77 32.70
C ASN A 362 -19.61 -15.42 32.00
N LEU A 363 -18.96 -14.37 32.54
CA LEU A 363 -18.87 -13.05 31.89
C LEU A 363 -17.59 -12.96 31.06
N ILE A 364 -17.72 -12.60 29.79
CA ILE A 364 -16.59 -12.20 28.93
C ILE A 364 -16.67 -10.70 28.77
N LYS A 365 -15.60 -10.00 29.15
CA LYS A 365 -15.51 -8.53 29.05
C LYS A 365 -14.26 -8.18 28.24
N ILE A 366 -14.43 -7.34 27.22
CA ILE A 366 -13.35 -6.75 26.45
C ILE A 366 -13.38 -5.26 26.79
N ASP A 367 -12.32 -4.77 27.43
CA ASP A 367 -12.19 -3.38 27.85
C ASP A 367 -11.02 -2.73 27.11
N LYS A 368 -11.15 -1.45 26.71
CA LYS A 368 -10.07 -0.63 26.16
C LYS A 368 -9.46 -1.19 24.87
N LEU A 369 -10.29 -1.79 24.02
CA LEU A 369 -9.88 -2.20 22.67
C LEU A 369 -9.66 -0.94 21.83
N LYS A 370 -8.45 -0.77 21.27
CA LYS A 370 -8.05 0.43 20.54
C LYS A 370 -7.16 0.09 19.35
N SER A 371 -7.28 0.86 18.27
CA SER A 371 -6.29 0.86 17.19
C SER A 371 -5.16 1.82 17.55
N THR A 372 -3.92 1.39 17.31
CA THR A 372 -2.73 2.27 17.37
C THR A 372 -2.30 2.73 15.97
N PHE A 373 -3.02 2.32 14.93
CA PHE A 373 -2.74 2.76 13.57
C PHE A 373 -3.24 4.19 13.36
N PRO A 374 -2.59 4.97 12.48
CA PRO A 374 -3.02 6.32 12.17
C PRO A 374 -4.28 6.39 11.28
N TRP A 375 -4.95 5.26 11.04
CA TRP A 375 -6.19 5.15 10.27
C TRP A 375 -7.17 4.17 10.92
N ASP A 376 -8.44 4.26 10.50
CA ASP A 376 -9.53 3.40 10.94
C ASP A 376 -9.33 1.95 10.48
N ILE A 377 -9.59 1.00 11.37
CA ILE A 377 -9.51 -0.44 11.07
C ILE A 377 -10.84 -1.10 11.38
N GLU A 378 -11.37 -1.83 10.40
CA GLU A 378 -12.50 -2.73 10.63
C GLU A 378 -12.02 -3.94 11.45
N PHE A 379 -12.53 -4.05 12.67
CA PHE A 379 -12.20 -5.11 13.61
C PHE A 379 -13.35 -6.09 13.75
N TYR A 380 -13.05 -7.35 13.42
CA TYR A 380 -13.99 -8.45 13.51
C TYR A 380 -13.52 -9.47 14.55
N PHE A 381 -14.35 -9.72 15.56
CA PHE A 381 -14.11 -10.76 16.58
C PHE A 381 -15.37 -11.60 16.79
N LYS A 382 -15.20 -12.92 16.68
CA LYS A 382 -16.27 -13.90 16.87
C LYS A 382 -15.85 -14.99 17.84
N LEU A 383 -16.74 -15.36 18.75
CA LEU A 383 -16.59 -16.52 19.62
C LEU A 383 -17.40 -17.70 19.06
N PRO A 384 -16.80 -18.63 18.30
CA PRO A 384 -17.52 -19.60 17.47
C PRO A 384 -18.40 -20.60 18.25
N ASN A 385 -18.09 -20.84 19.53
CA ASN A 385 -18.81 -21.80 20.37
C ASN A 385 -19.82 -21.13 21.31
N PHE A 386 -20.03 -19.82 21.19
CA PHE A 386 -20.99 -19.06 22.00
C PHE A 386 -22.13 -18.56 21.12
N GLY A 387 -23.35 -18.99 21.44
CA GLY A 387 -24.56 -18.56 20.75
C GLY A 387 -25.23 -17.40 21.50
N PRO A 388 -25.84 -16.45 20.79
CA PRO A 388 -26.69 -15.45 21.44
C PRO A 388 -27.96 -16.12 22.01
N PRO A 389 -28.58 -15.53 23.04
CA PRO A 389 -29.92 -15.93 23.46
C PRO A 389 -30.91 -15.85 22.28
N ALA A 390 -32.01 -16.60 22.36
CA ALA A 390 -33.07 -16.52 21.35
C ALA A 390 -33.46 -15.06 21.05
N ASP A 391 -33.55 -14.73 19.75
CA ASP A 391 -33.91 -13.39 19.23
C ASP A 391 -32.91 -12.25 19.50
N ARG A 392 -31.63 -12.56 19.76
CA ARG A 392 -30.56 -11.55 19.95
C ARG A 392 -29.45 -11.56 18.90
N ASP A 393 -28.75 -10.43 18.84
CA ASP A 393 -27.58 -10.22 17.98
C ASP A 393 -26.45 -11.19 18.35
N SER A 394 -25.73 -11.64 17.31
CA SER A 394 -24.62 -12.61 17.37
C SER A 394 -23.56 -12.23 18.43
N VAL A 395 -22.87 -13.24 18.99
CA VAL A 395 -21.66 -13.04 19.82
C VAL A 395 -20.50 -12.62 18.91
N LEU A 396 -20.62 -11.41 18.40
CA LEU A 396 -19.82 -10.79 17.35
C LEU A 396 -19.48 -9.36 17.77
N LEU A 397 -18.21 -8.99 17.67
CA LEU A 397 -17.82 -7.59 17.56
C LEU A 397 -17.47 -7.35 16.10
N ASP A 398 -18.17 -6.39 15.51
CA ASP A 398 -17.97 -5.91 14.16
C ASP A 398 -18.02 -4.39 14.24
N ILE A 399 -16.86 -3.79 14.48
CA ILE A 399 -16.70 -2.37 14.82
C ILE A 399 -15.53 -1.78 14.06
N VAL A 400 -15.58 -0.47 13.83
CA VAL A 400 -14.43 0.29 13.34
C VAL A 400 -13.66 0.83 14.54
N LEU A 401 -12.36 0.54 14.60
CA LEU A 401 -11.45 1.07 15.62
C LEU A 401 -10.68 2.25 15.03
N SER A 402 -10.82 3.42 15.67
CA SER A 402 -10.17 4.67 15.28
C SER A 402 -8.98 5.00 16.19
N ASN A 403 -8.15 5.96 15.76
CA ASN A 403 -7.01 6.44 16.56
C ASN A 403 -7.51 7.36 17.70
N PRO A 404 -6.96 7.26 18.94
CA PRO A 404 -7.36 8.06 20.11
C PRO A 404 -7.39 9.61 20.01
N ASP A 405 -6.92 10.24 18.94
CA ASP A 405 -7.05 11.69 18.76
C ASP A 405 -8.48 12.11 18.31
N ASP A 406 -9.36 11.16 18.02
CA ASP A 406 -10.77 11.42 17.78
C ASP A 406 -11.54 11.40 19.13
N GLU A 407 -11.82 12.59 19.68
CA GLU A 407 -12.45 12.80 21.01
C GLU A 407 -13.83 12.13 21.20
N ASN A 408 -14.35 11.42 20.19
CA ASN A 408 -15.67 10.77 20.19
C ASN A 408 -15.63 9.23 20.19
N ASP A 409 -14.48 8.59 20.33
CA ASP A 409 -14.38 7.13 20.31
C ASP A 409 -14.89 6.50 21.64
N PRO A 410 -15.95 5.65 21.63
CA PRO A 410 -16.57 5.09 22.84
C PRO A 410 -15.80 3.92 23.49
N GLY A 411 -14.50 3.77 23.23
CA GLY A 411 -13.69 2.59 23.57
C GLY A 411 -13.78 1.99 24.98
#